data_AF-A0A2K0UHT2-F1
#
_entry.id   AF-A0A2K0UHT2-F1
#
_cell.length_a   1.000
_cell.length_b   1.000
_cell.length_c   1.000
_cell.angle_alpha   90.00
_cell.angle_beta   90.00
_cell.angle_gamma   90.00
#
_symmetry.space_group_name_H-M   'P 1'
#
loop_
_entity.id
_entity.type
_entity.pdbx_description
1 polymer ?
#
loop_
_entity_poly.entity_id
_entity_poly.type
_entity_poly.pdbx_seq_one_letter_code
_entity_poly.pdbx_strand_id
1 'polypeptide(L)'
;MAPCSTVTVTSTSVTTPHVTATAWQTVATELADGVSTTTATVTTTVSTTVTTTATTTTTVTVTPPAQNLVPNGDFSSGSTGWSVINTSPAAWVNGGVGTSGSPDGISNAYHITNIVPTGQYFMASPLFGLKASSSYSVFFMVASTSTDRRLVNTVHTQLNCGSITVVDTGLSQATQGATGYYSVSTNFNTPITADPSTVSQLNRCQLQFLFPHSSQTPVTWFLAKVSIASTGAVSA
;
A
#
# COMPACT_ATOMS: atom_id res chain seq x y z
N MET A 1 1.84 -9.29 14.16
CA MET A 1 2.98 -8.86 13.31
C MET A 1 3.10 -9.90 12.22
N ALA A 2 2.80 -9.55 10.98
CA ALA A 2 3.07 -10.46 9.85
C ALA A 2 4.59 -10.47 9.59
N PRO A 3 5.20 -11.63 9.30
CA PRO A 3 6.62 -11.70 9.00
C PRO A 3 6.92 -10.95 7.71
N CYS A 4 7.98 -10.15 7.72
CA CYS A 4 8.56 -9.55 6.53
C CYS A 4 9.13 -10.69 5.68
N SER A 5 8.61 -10.92 4.47
CA SER A 5 9.16 -11.93 3.58
C SER A 5 10.29 -11.34 2.75
N THR A 6 11.51 -11.80 3.01
CA THR A 6 12.69 -11.47 2.19
C THR A 6 12.63 -12.28 0.90
N VAL A 7 12.56 -11.61 -0.25
CA VAL A 7 12.76 -12.26 -1.55
C VAL A 7 14.19 -11.99 -2.00
N THR A 8 15.01 -13.04 -2.05
CA THR A 8 16.38 -12.95 -2.57
C THR A 8 16.33 -13.06 -4.09
N VAL A 9 16.65 -11.97 -4.78
CA VAL A 9 16.88 -12.00 -6.24
C VAL A 9 18.39 -12.05 -6.47
N THR A 10 18.88 -13.19 -6.95
CA THR A 10 20.29 -13.38 -7.30
C THR A 10 20.50 -13.01 -8.76
N SER A 11 21.32 -11.99 -9.01
CA SER A 11 21.79 -11.66 -10.36
C SER A 11 23.27 -12.03 -10.47
N THR A 12 23.63 -12.77 -11.52
CA THR A 12 25.00 -13.23 -11.77
C THR A 12 25.52 -12.53 -13.02
N SER A 13 26.65 -11.83 -12.91
CA SER A 13 27.37 -11.27 -14.08
C SER A 13 28.77 -11.88 -14.15
N VAL A 14 29.22 -12.23 -15.35
CA VAL A 14 30.53 -12.87 -15.61
C VAL A 14 31.37 -11.94 -16.48
N THR A 15 32.61 -11.68 -16.05
CA THR A 15 33.62 -10.96 -16.86
C THR A 15 34.89 -11.79 -16.94
N THR A 16 35.40 -12.04 -18.14
CA THR A 16 36.56 -12.92 -18.41
C THR A 16 37.81 -12.10 -18.74
N PRO A 17 38.83 -12.01 -17.85
CA PRO A 17 40.13 -11.44 -18.21
C PRO A 17 41.08 -12.51 -18.79
N HIS A 18 41.88 -12.13 -19.79
CA HIS A 18 42.94 -12.97 -20.38
C HIS A 18 44.31 -12.52 -19.87
N VAL A 19 45.10 -13.43 -19.29
CA VAL A 19 46.48 -13.16 -18.85
C VAL A 19 47.42 -14.19 -19.48
N THR A 20 48.50 -13.72 -20.09
CA THR A 20 49.55 -14.56 -20.68
C THR A 20 50.78 -14.52 -19.78
N ALA A 21 51.28 -15.67 -19.33
CA ALA A 21 52.51 -15.78 -18.55
C ALA A 21 53.49 -16.76 -19.22
N THR A 22 54.76 -16.37 -19.32
CA THR A 22 55.83 -17.18 -19.93
C THR A 22 56.53 -18.01 -18.85
N ALA A 23 56.56 -19.33 -18.99
CA ALA A 23 57.30 -20.23 -18.10
C ALA A 23 58.49 -20.87 -18.84
N TRP A 24 59.63 -20.98 -18.16
CA TRP A 24 60.84 -21.65 -18.66
C TRP A 24 61.00 -22.99 -17.97
N GLN A 25 61.36 -24.03 -18.72
CA GLN A 25 61.61 -25.37 -18.17
C GLN A 25 62.98 -25.87 -18.64
N THR A 26 63.81 -26.34 -17.70
CA THR A 26 65.12 -26.93 -17.98
C THR A 26 64.97 -28.44 -18.10
N VAL A 27 65.39 -29.02 -19.23
CA VAL A 27 65.42 -30.48 -19.43
C VAL A 27 66.86 -30.95 -19.23
N ALA A 28 67.05 -31.94 -18.34
CA ALA A 28 68.31 -32.66 -18.21
C ALA A 28 68.12 -34.09 -18.73
N THR A 29 68.87 -34.46 -19.76
CA THR A 29 69.04 -35.84 -20.21
C THR A 29 70.39 -36.33 -19.73
N GLU A 30 70.42 -37.36 -18.88
CA GLU A 30 71.67 -38.05 -18.54
C GLU A 30 72.14 -38.87 -19.74
N LEU A 31 73.39 -38.68 -20.17
CA LEU A 31 74.14 -39.68 -20.92
C LEU A 31 75.51 -39.83 -20.27
N ALA A 32 75.92 -41.08 -20.10
CA ALA A 32 77.13 -41.50 -19.42
C ALA A 32 78.41 -40.88 -20.04
N ASP A 33 79.38 -40.64 -19.16
CA ASP A 33 80.79 -40.33 -19.45
C ASP A 33 81.09 -39.06 -20.26
N GLY A 34 81.15 -37.93 -19.56
CA GLY A 34 82.07 -36.83 -19.86
C GLY A 34 81.73 -35.87 -21.02
N VAL A 35 81.62 -34.58 -20.66
CA VAL A 35 81.80 -33.33 -21.46
C VAL A 35 80.53 -32.59 -21.96
N SER A 36 80.54 -31.28 -21.65
CA SER A 36 79.90 -30.12 -22.30
C SER A 36 78.37 -30.05 -22.40
N THR A 37 77.76 -29.06 -21.73
CA THR A 37 76.33 -28.73 -21.84
C THR A 37 76.11 -27.62 -22.87
N THR A 38 75.41 -27.94 -23.96
CA THR A 38 74.88 -26.96 -24.93
C THR A 38 73.45 -26.60 -24.53
N THR A 39 73.13 -25.32 -24.35
CA THR A 39 71.77 -24.85 -24.02
C THR A 39 70.98 -24.58 -25.31
N ALA A 40 69.87 -25.30 -25.52
CA ALA A 40 68.87 -24.96 -26.54
C ALA A 40 67.56 -24.56 -25.85
N THR A 41 67.04 -23.37 -26.19
CA THR A 41 65.80 -22.82 -25.65
C THR A 41 64.62 -23.17 -26.55
N VAL A 42 63.64 -23.90 -26.01
CA VAL A 42 62.33 -24.15 -26.65
C VAL A 42 61.27 -23.35 -25.91
N THR A 43 60.50 -22.54 -26.63
CA THR A 43 59.39 -21.75 -26.07
C THR A 43 58.07 -22.43 -26.39
N THR A 44 57.32 -22.82 -25.37
CA THR A 44 55.95 -23.34 -25.50
C THR A 44 54.98 -22.41 -24.78
N THR A 45 54.03 -21.83 -25.50
CA THR A 45 52.96 -21.02 -24.91
C THR A 45 51.85 -21.93 -24.38
N VAL A 46 51.63 -21.90 -23.06
CA VAL A 46 50.47 -22.54 -22.41
C VAL A 46 49.50 -21.44 -22.01
N SER A 47 48.28 -21.48 -22.55
CA SER A 47 47.19 -20.58 -22.17
C SER A 47 46.32 -21.24 -21.10
N THR A 48 46.28 -20.66 -19.90
CA THR A 48 45.41 -21.11 -18.80
C THR A 48 44.28 -20.10 -18.60
N THR A 49 43.03 -20.54 -18.73
CA THR A 49 41.83 -19.73 -18.46
C THR A 49 41.49 -19.81 -16.97
N VAL A 50 41.48 -18.67 -16.28
CA VAL A 50 41.01 -18.57 -14.88
C VAL A 50 39.70 -17.79 -14.84
N THR A 51 38.61 -18.46 -14.49
CA THR A 51 37.29 -17.85 -14.32
C THR A 51 37.15 -17.36 -12.88
N THR A 52 36.95 -16.05 -12.68
CA THR A 52 36.59 -15.49 -11.37
C THR A 52 35.13 -15.06 -11.37
N THR A 53 34.33 -15.65 -10.47
CA THR A 53 32.91 -15.32 -10.29
C THR A 53 32.78 -14.35 -9.13
N ALA A 54 32.38 -13.11 -9.40
CA ALA A 54 32.06 -12.12 -8.36
C ALA A 54 30.54 -12.05 -8.17
N THR A 55 30.06 -12.49 -7.01
CA THR A 55 28.64 -12.40 -6.64
C THR A 55 28.39 -11.08 -5.93
N THR A 56 27.65 -10.17 -6.55
CA THR A 56 27.20 -8.92 -5.90
C THR A 56 25.76 -9.12 -5.44
N THR A 57 25.52 -9.12 -4.13
CA THR A 57 24.17 -9.27 -3.56
C THR A 57 23.59 -7.89 -3.25
N THR A 58 22.71 -7.39 -4.12
CA THR A 58 21.92 -6.17 -3.84
C THR A 58 20.64 -6.57 -3.12
N THR A 59 20.49 -6.18 -1.85
CA THR A 59 19.26 -6.38 -1.09
C THR A 59 18.31 -5.21 -1.36
N VAL A 60 17.26 -5.44 -2.14
CA VAL A 60 16.16 -4.47 -2.31
C VAL A 60 15.10 -4.79 -1.27
N THR A 61 14.92 -3.92 -0.28
CA THR A 61 13.80 -4.03 0.66
C THR A 61 12.55 -3.51 -0.02
N VAL A 62 11.73 -4.41 -0.56
CA VAL A 62 10.39 -4.07 -1.04
C VAL A 62 9.46 -4.10 0.16
N THR A 63 9.06 -2.93 0.68
CA THR A 63 7.99 -2.86 1.67
C THR A 63 6.68 -3.24 0.97
N PRO A 64 5.94 -4.26 1.45
CA PRO A 64 4.62 -4.55 0.92
C PRO A 64 3.77 -3.28 0.96
N PRO A 65 2.86 -3.04 -0.01
CA PRO A 65 1.89 -1.97 0.13
C PRO A 65 1.21 -2.13 1.49
N ALA A 66 1.13 -1.04 2.24
CA ALA A 66 0.58 -1.05 3.58
C ALA A 66 -0.81 -1.73 3.54
N GLN A 67 -0.97 -2.80 4.32
CA GLN A 67 -2.21 -3.55 4.36
C GLN A 67 -3.33 -2.61 4.81
N ASN A 68 -4.41 -2.54 4.01
CA ASN A 68 -5.59 -1.79 4.40
C ASN A 68 -6.17 -2.37 5.69
N LEU A 69 -6.25 -1.55 6.73
CA LEU A 69 -6.81 -1.93 8.02
C LEU A 69 -8.33 -1.95 8.03
N VAL A 70 -9.00 -1.29 7.08
CA VAL A 70 -10.46 -1.29 6.96
C VAL A 70 -10.91 -2.57 6.25
N PRO A 71 -11.59 -3.51 6.94
CA PRO A 71 -12.03 -4.74 6.31
C PRO A 71 -13.07 -4.44 5.22
N ASN A 72 -12.92 -5.08 4.05
CA ASN A 72 -13.78 -4.84 2.88
C ASN A 72 -13.91 -3.33 2.52
N GLY A 73 -12.82 -2.58 2.67
CA GLY A 73 -12.77 -1.15 2.36
C GLY A 73 -12.83 -0.81 0.86
N ASP A 74 -12.50 -1.78 0.00
CA ASP A 74 -12.63 -1.69 -1.45
C ASP A 74 -14.00 -2.15 -1.97
N PHE A 75 -14.90 -2.58 -1.08
CA PHE A 75 -16.21 -3.14 -1.40
C PHE A 75 -16.20 -4.35 -2.36
N SER A 76 -15.07 -5.05 -2.50
CA SER A 76 -14.96 -6.25 -3.35
C SER A 76 -15.92 -7.37 -2.94
N SER A 77 -16.32 -7.41 -1.67
CA SER A 77 -17.29 -8.37 -1.12
C SER A 77 -18.68 -7.74 -0.90
N GLY A 78 -19.04 -6.74 -1.71
CA GLY A 78 -20.26 -5.96 -1.53
C GLY A 78 -20.23 -5.11 -0.26
N SER A 79 -21.37 -4.94 0.40
CA SER A 79 -21.48 -4.20 1.67
C SER A 79 -21.26 -5.07 2.91
N THR A 80 -20.67 -6.26 2.76
CA THR A 80 -20.49 -7.21 3.88
C THR A 80 -19.73 -6.58 5.03
N GLY A 81 -20.30 -6.69 6.24
CA GLY A 81 -19.72 -6.17 7.49
C GLY A 81 -19.90 -4.66 7.72
N TRP A 82 -20.28 -3.91 6.68
CA TRP A 82 -20.63 -2.50 6.82
C TRP A 82 -22.01 -2.36 7.44
N SER A 83 -22.15 -1.40 8.35
CA SER A 83 -23.43 -1.08 9.00
C SER A 83 -24.01 0.20 8.43
N VAL A 84 -25.34 0.25 8.34
CA VAL A 84 -26.08 1.40 7.81
C VAL A 84 -27.09 1.86 8.86
N ILE A 85 -27.16 3.17 9.06
CA ILE A 85 -28.26 3.81 9.78
C ILE A 85 -28.91 4.81 8.83
N ASN A 86 -30.18 4.58 8.53
CA ASN A 86 -31.00 5.45 7.71
C ASN A 86 -32.16 5.97 8.55
N THR A 87 -32.14 7.27 8.85
CA THR A 87 -33.14 7.86 9.75
C THR A 87 -34.48 8.11 9.07
N SER A 88 -34.57 7.94 7.74
CA SER A 88 -35.82 8.06 6.98
C SER A 88 -35.82 7.12 5.77
N PRO A 89 -36.23 5.85 5.95
CA PRO A 89 -36.20 4.84 4.88
C PRO A 89 -36.98 5.21 3.61
N ALA A 90 -38.00 6.06 3.71
CA ALA A 90 -38.76 6.56 2.56
C ALA A 90 -38.01 7.64 1.76
N ALA A 91 -37.02 8.31 2.34
CA ALA A 91 -36.26 9.38 1.71
C ALA A 91 -35.01 8.88 0.96
N TRP A 92 -34.64 7.62 1.17
CA TRP A 92 -33.40 7.05 0.67
C TRP A 92 -33.66 5.68 0.07
N VAL A 93 -33.30 5.50 -1.20
CA VAL A 93 -33.37 4.20 -1.86
C VAL A 93 -32.08 3.46 -1.56
N ASN A 94 -32.21 2.34 -0.83
CA ASN A 94 -31.08 1.59 -0.30
C ASN A 94 -30.07 1.22 -1.39
N GLY A 95 -28.82 1.49 -1.03
CA GLY A 95 -27.71 1.46 -1.95
C GLY A 95 -27.13 0.08 -2.18
N GLY A 96 -26.69 -0.17 -3.41
CA GLY A 96 -25.95 -1.36 -3.78
C GLY A 96 -24.45 -1.11 -3.80
N VAL A 97 -23.69 -2.17 -4.03
CA VAL A 97 -22.29 -2.09 -4.42
C VAL A 97 -22.17 -2.57 -5.86
N GLY A 98 -21.44 -1.83 -6.67
CA GLY A 98 -21.07 -2.29 -8.00
C GLY A 98 -20.13 -1.33 -8.70
N THR A 99 -19.60 -1.78 -9.83
CA THR A 99 -18.82 -0.95 -10.77
C THR A 99 -19.74 -0.21 -11.74
N SER A 100 -20.91 -0.78 -12.05
CA SER A 100 -21.94 -0.14 -12.87
C SER A 100 -22.45 1.12 -12.17
N GLY A 101 -22.29 2.27 -12.82
CA GLY A 101 -22.64 3.58 -12.25
C GLY A 101 -21.57 4.19 -11.34
N SER A 102 -20.44 3.51 -11.08
CA SER A 102 -19.29 4.16 -10.42
C SER A 102 -18.77 5.30 -11.31
N PRO A 103 -18.52 6.50 -10.76
CA PRO A 103 -17.95 7.63 -11.50
C PRO A 103 -16.69 7.32 -12.32
N ASP A 104 -15.86 6.38 -11.86
CA ASP A 104 -14.64 5.97 -12.56
C ASP A 104 -14.82 4.75 -13.48
N GLY A 105 -16.00 4.13 -13.48
CA GLY A 105 -16.33 2.93 -14.25
C GLY A 105 -15.59 1.65 -13.86
N ILE A 106 -14.76 1.67 -12.81
CA ILE A 106 -13.82 0.58 -12.50
C ILE A 106 -13.90 0.16 -11.03
N SER A 107 -14.01 1.10 -10.09
CA SER A 107 -14.04 0.79 -8.66
C SER A 107 -15.40 0.23 -8.24
N ASN A 108 -15.41 -0.76 -7.34
CA ASN A 108 -16.63 -1.12 -6.62
C ASN A 108 -17.00 0.05 -5.71
N ALA A 109 -18.15 0.65 -5.96
CA ALA A 109 -18.65 1.79 -5.22
C ALA A 109 -19.94 1.43 -4.51
N TYR A 110 -19.98 1.70 -3.20
CA TYR A 110 -21.25 1.79 -2.50
C TYR A 110 -21.98 3.04 -2.98
N HIS A 111 -23.21 2.90 -3.48
CA HIS A 111 -23.97 4.03 -4.00
C HIS A 111 -25.33 4.13 -3.34
N ILE A 112 -25.72 5.31 -2.87
CA ILE A 112 -26.99 5.53 -2.16
C ILE A 112 -27.71 6.77 -2.73
N THR A 113 -29.02 6.68 -2.96
CA THR A 113 -29.79 7.78 -3.56
C THR A 113 -30.76 8.42 -2.59
N ASN A 114 -30.58 9.71 -2.32
CA ASN A 114 -31.56 10.55 -1.64
C ASN A 114 -32.64 10.99 -2.64
N ILE A 115 -33.88 10.55 -2.44
CA ILE A 115 -35.02 10.83 -3.31
C ILE A 115 -36.02 11.83 -2.70
N VAL A 116 -35.90 12.13 -1.40
CA VAL A 116 -36.68 13.15 -0.69
C VAL A 116 -35.72 13.97 0.17
N PRO A 117 -35.83 15.32 0.23
CA PRO A 117 -34.90 16.21 0.92
C PRO A 117 -35.03 16.15 2.46
N THR A 118 -34.90 14.96 3.04
CA THR A 118 -35.01 14.72 4.47
C THR A 118 -34.23 13.48 4.90
N GLY A 119 -34.04 13.34 6.21
CA GLY A 119 -33.28 12.26 6.82
C GLY A 119 -31.77 12.40 6.65
N GLN A 120 -31.06 11.49 7.30
CA GLN A 120 -29.61 11.35 7.23
C GLN A 120 -29.27 9.89 6.94
N TYR A 121 -28.19 9.70 6.20
CA TYR A 121 -27.69 8.38 5.87
C TYR A 121 -26.28 8.21 6.42
N PHE A 122 -26.12 7.28 7.35
CA PHE A 122 -24.85 6.95 7.96
C PHE A 122 -24.39 5.57 7.52
N MET A 123 -23.11 5.46 7.22
CA MET A 123 -22.46 4.20 6.90
C MET A 123 -21.22 4.04 7.77
N ALA A 124 -21.07 2.87 8.40
CA ALA A 124 -20.00 2.60 9.33
C ALA A 124 -19.25 1.32 8.94
N SER A 125 -17.92 1.37 8.97
CA SER A 125 -17.06 0.24 8.63
C SER A 125 -17.21 -0.91 9.63
N PRO A 126 -16.75 -2.12 9.27
CA PRO A 126 -16.40 -3.12 10.27
C PRO A 126 -15.40 -2.56 11.29
N LEU A 127 -15.36 -3.13 12.49
CA LEU A 127 -14.38 -2.76 13.50
C LEU A 127 -12.96 -3.20 13.09
N PHE A 128 -11.97 -2.38 13.39
CA PHE A 128 -10.55 -2.69 13.21
C PHE A 128 -9.69 -2.08 14.32
N GLY A 129 -8.44 -2.52 14.42
CA GLY A 129 -7.51 -2.06 15.44
C GLY A 129 -6.44 -1.11 14.91
N LEU A 130 -6.12 -0.10 15.71
CA LEU A 130 -4.96 0.77 15.58
C LEU A 130 -4.02 0.56 16.76
N LYS A 131 -2.73 0.82 16.54
CA LYS A 131 -1.71 0.80 17.60
C LYS A 131 -1.58 2.20 18.18
N ALA A 132 -1.36 2.28 19.49
CA ALA A 132 -0.94 3.53 20.13
C ALA A 132 0.43 3.99 19.61
N SER A 133 0.75 5.27 19.80
CA SER A 133 2.03 5.88 19.40
C SER A 133 2.41 5.58 17.94
N SER A 134 1.43 5.59 17.03
CA SER A 134 1.62 5.26 15.62
C SER A 134 0.98 6.30 14.72
N SER A 135 1.57 6.51 13.54
CA SER A 135 1.04 7.35 12.50
C SER A 135 0.34 6.52 11.44
N TYR A 136 -0.72 7.11 10.88
CA TYR A 136 -1.60 6.50 9.90
C TYR A 136 -1.99 7.52 8.83
N SER A 137 -2.40 6.99 7.69
CA SER A 137 -3.07 7.74 6.63
C SER A 137 -4.44 7.12 6.38
N VAL A 138 -5.48 7.94 6.37
CA VAL A 138 -6.82 7.54 5.91
C VAL A 138 -7.03 8.05 4.50
N PHE A 139 -7.58 7.20 3.64
CA PHE A 139 -7.94 7.51 2.27
C PHE A 139 -9.35 7.01 1.94
N PHE A 140 -10.10 7.80 1.18
CA PHE A 140 -11.37 7.37 0.60
C PHE A 140 -11.75 8.25 -0.58
N MET A 141 -12.62 7.73 -1.45
CA MET A 141 -13.18 8.45 -2.58
C MET A 141 -14.68 8.65 -2.40
N VAL A 142 -15.17 9.88 -2.56
CA VAL A 142 -16.61 10.19 -2.59
C VAL A 142 -16.98 10.93 -3.85
N ALA A 143 -18.13 10.61 -4.43
CA ALA A 143 -18.73 11.38 -5.50
C ALA A 143 -20.20 11.63 -5.23
N SER A 144 -20.78 12.59 -5.96
CA SER A 144 -22.19 12.90 -5.92
C SER A 144 -22.68 13.23 -7.33
N THR A 145 -23.94 12.90 -7.63
CA THR A 145 -24.62 13.43 -8.83
C THR A 145 -25.10 14.86 -8.65
N SER A 146 -25.01 15.41 -7.43
CA SER A 146 -25.39 16.81 -7.16
C SER A 146 -24.50 17.77 -7.93
N THR A 147 -25.12 18.77 -8.55
CA THR A 147 -24.41 19.92 -9.13
C THR A 147 -24.09 20.99 -8.09
N ASP A 148 -24.70 20.92 -6.89
CA ASP A 148 -24.37 21.80 -5.77
C ASP A 148 -23.11 21.30 -5.04
N ARG A 149 -22.00 22.02 -5.24
CA ARG A 149 -20.72 21.76 -4.57
C ARG A 149 -20.78 21.99 -3.06
N ARG A 150 -21.70 22.82 -2.56
CA ARG A 150 -21.83 23.08 -1.12
C ARG A 150 -22.29 21.82 -0.39
N LEU A 151 -23.20 21.07 -1.02
CA LEU A 151 -23.65 19.79 -0.50
C LEU A 151 -22.49 18.79 -0.35
N VAL A 152 -21.60 18.70 -1.35
CA VAL A 152 -20.43 17.81 -1.27
C VAL A 152 -19.60 18.12 -0.03
N ASN A 153 -19.34 19.40 0.26
CA ASN A 153 -18.57 19.81 1.44
C ASN A 153 -19.24 19.49 2.79
N THR A 154 -20.52 19.11 2.80
CA THR A 154 -21.24 18.72 4.02
C THR A 154 -21.16 17.23 4.35
N VAL A 155 -20.53 16.42 3.49
CA VAL A 155 -20.17 15.04 3.85
C VAL A 155 -19.13 15.07 4.97
N HIS A 156 -19.39 14.27 5.99
CA HIS A 156 -18.60 14.24 7.21
C HIS A 156 -18.13 12.83 7.50
N THR A 157 -16.88 12.69 7.90
CA THR A 157 -16.22 11.42 8.16
C THR A 157 -15.51 11.46 9.50
N GLN A 158 -15.80 10.47 10.34
CA GLN A 158 -15.18 10.33 11.66
C GLN A 158 -14.55 8.97 11.85
N LEU A 159 -13.37 8.94 12.45
CA LEU A 159 -12.73 7.71 12.93
C LEU A 159 -12.80 7.68 14.45
N ASN A 160 -13.69 6.83 14.95
CA ASN A 160 -13.96 6.69 16.37
C ASN A 160 -13.43 5.35 16.88
N CYS A 161 -12.65 5.36 17.96
CA CYS A 161 -12.07 4.21 18.61
C CYS A 161 -12.55 4.19 20.07
N GLY A 162 -13.59 3.42 20.37
CA GLY A 162 -14.29 3.56 21.66
C GLY A 162 -14.87 4.96 21.83
N SER A 163 -14.41 5.70 22.83
CA SER A 163 -14.79 7.11 23.07
C SER A 163 -13.79 8.12 22.51
N ILE A 164 -12.75 7.67 21.79
CA ILE A 164 -11.69 8.53 21.25
C ILE A 164 -11.95 8.78 19.77
N THR A 165 -12.07 10.04 19.37
CA THR A 165 -12.07 10.43 17.96
C THR A 165 -10.65 10.77 17.55
N VAL A 166 -10.08 10.04 16.58
CA VAL A 166 -8.71 10.25 16.07
C VAL A 166 -8.68 10.92 14.70
N VAL A 167 -9.79 10.92 13.98
CA VAL A 167 -9.99 11.69 12.75
C VAL A 167 -11.39 12.29 12.78
N ASP A 168 -11.48 13.57 12.44
CA ASP A 168 -12.71 14.31 12.22
C ASP A 168 -12.51 15.18 10.98
N THR A 169 -13.08 14.78 9.85
CA THR A 169 -12.81 15.43 8.56
C THR A 169 -14.05 15.45 7.67
N GLY A 170 -14.05 16.32 6.66
CA GLY A 170 -15.11 16.40 5.66
C GLY A 170 -14.52 16.53 4.25
N LEU A 171 -15.40 16.52 3.24
CA LEU A 171 -14.97 16.66 1.85
C LEU A 171 -14.49 18.08 1.48
N SER A 172 -14.60 19.06 2.36
CA SER A 172 -14.01 20.39 2.15
C SER A 172 -12.49 20.36 1.95
N GLN A 173 -11.83 19.28 2.40
CA GLN A 173 -10.40 19.03 2.22
C GLN A 173 -10.09 18.04 1.07
N ALA A 174 -11.10 17.65 0.28
CA ALA A 174 -10.93 16.67 -0.76
C ALA A 174 -10.35 17.29 -2.05
N THR A 175 -9.46 16.56 -2.70
CA THR A 175 -8.94 16.92 -4.03
C THR A 175 -9.86 16.35 -5.10
N GLN A 176 -10.31 17.18 -6.04
CA GLN A 176 -11.06 16.70 -7.20
C GLN A 176 -10.15 15.83 -8.06
N GLY A 177 -10.47 14.53 -8.16
CA GLY A 177 -9.74 13.57 -8.97
C GLY A 177 -10.17 13.60 -10.44
N ALA A 178 -9.36 12.99 -11.30
CA ALA A 178 -9.59 12.94 -12.75
C ALA A 178 -10.82 12.08 -13.17
N THR A 179 -11.44 11.35 -12.24
CA THR A 179 -12.44 10.31 -12.50
C THR A 179 -13.81 10.60 -11.87
N GLY A 180 -14.13 11.88 -11.64
CA GLY A 180 -15.42 12.29 -11.06
C GLY A 180 -15.54 12.11 -9.54
N TYR A 181 -14.56 11.46 -8.92
CA TYR A 181 -14.44 11.36 -7.45
C TYR A 181 -13.69 12.54 -6.85
N TYR A 182 -14.10 12.92 -5.66
CA TYR A 182 -13.30 13.67 -4.71
C TYR A 182 -12.54 12.68 -3.84
N SER A 183 -11.22 12.81 -3.79
CA SER A 183 -10.37 11.96 -2.96
C SER A 183 -9.97 12.70 -1.68
N VAL A 184 -10.18 12.07 -0.54
CA VAL A 184 -9.65 12.54 0.74
C VAL A 184 -8.45 11.68 1.10
N SER A 185 -7.37 12.35 1.50
CA SER A 185 -6.19 11.70 2.07
C SER A 185 -5.71 12.56 3.25
N THR A 186 -5.72 12.00 4.45
CA THR A 186 -5.33 12.74 5.66
C THR A 186 -4.50 11.86 6.55
N ASN A 187 -3.39 12.41 7.05
CA ASN A 187 -2.56 11.73 8.03
C ASN A 187 -3.03 12.07 9.44
N PHE A 188 -2.95 11.11 10.34
CA PHE A 188 -3.28 11.28 11.75
C PHE A 188 -2.37 10.42 12.62
N ASN A 189 -2.25 10.81 13.88
CA ASN A 189 -1.47 10.07 14.87
C ASN A 189 -2.40 9.55 15.95
N THR A 190 -2.18 8.32 16.40
CA THR A 190 -2.82 7.84 17.62
C THR A 190 -2.17 8.46 18.85
N PRO A 191 -2.87 8.52 20.00
CA PRO A 191 -2.30 9.03 21.24
C PRO A 191 -0.97 8.35 21.58
N ILE A 192 0.01 9.14 22.00
CA ILE A 192 1.29 8.65 22.50
C ILE A 192 1.08 8.20 23.95
N THR A 193 0.80 6.92 24.15
CA THR A 193 0.45 6.37 25.47
C THR A 193 0.70 4.87 25.55
N ALA A 194 0.93 4.40 26.77
CA ALA A 194 0.94 2.98 27.14
C ALA A 194 -0.26 2.60 28.03
N ASP A 195 -1.19 3.54 28.27
CA ASP A 195 -2.36 3.31 29.11
C ASP A 195 -3.24 2.16 28.55
N PRO A 196 -3.50 1.10 29.32
CA PRO A 196 -4.25 -0.06 28.84
C PRO A 196 -5.67 0.27 28.38
N SER A 197 -6.33 1.25 29.00
CA SER A 197 -7.71 1.62 28.64
C SER A 197 -7.75 2.28 27.26
N THR A 198 -6.78 3.16 26.97
CA THR A 198 -6.63 3.82 25.68
C THR A 198 -6.23 2.82 24.60
N VAL A 199 -5.29 1.92 24.88
CA VAL A 199 -4.89 0.85 23.95
C VAL A 199 -6.08 -0.08 23.64
N SER A 200 -6.91 -0.41 24.62
CA SER A 200 -8.12 -1.22 24.42
C SER A 200 -9.12 -0.54 23.49
N GLN A 201 -9.33 0.76 23.66
CA GLN A 201 -10.21 1.55 22.79
C GLN A 201 -9.68 1.63 21.35
N LEU A 202 -8.37 1.81 21.16
CA LEU A 202 -7.74 1.80 19.84
C LEU A 202 -7.85 0.45 19.11
N ASN A 203 -8.06 -0.66 19.81
CA ASN A 203 -8.32 -1.96 19.17
C ASN A 203 -9.74 -2.11 18.59
N ARG A 204 -10.62 -1.11 18.81
CA ARG A 204 -12.03 -1.14 18.40
C ARG A 204 -12.43 0.16 17.69
N CYS A 205 -11.73 0.46 16.61
CA CYS A 205 -11.99 1.61 15.77
C CYS A 205 -13.04 1.32 14.70
N GLN A 206 -13.81 2.35 14.35
CA GLN A 206 -14.80 2.35 13.30
C GLN A 206 -14.73 3.66 12.53
N LEU A 207 -14.66 3.56 11.20
CA LEU A 207 -14.78 4.70 10.31
C LEU A 207 -16.24 4.91 9.94
N GLN A 208 -16.74 6.12 10.12
CA GLN A 208 -18.14 6.49 9.96
C GLN A 208 -18.26 7.61 8.94
N PHE A 209 -19.22 7.48 8.04
CA PHE A 209 -19.52 8.44 6.98
C PHE A 209 -20.96 8.90 7.13
N LEU A 210 -21.16 10.21 7.12
CA LEU A 210 -22.47 10.85 7.07
C LEU A 210 -22.68 11.48 5.70
N PHE A 211 -23.69 10.98 4.99
CA PHE A 211 -24.16 11.55 3.73
C PHE A 211 -25.40 12.42 4.00
N PRO A 212 -25.32 13.73 3.69
CA PRO A 212 -26.42 14.66 3.88
C PRO A 212 -27.47 14.51 2.79
N HIS A 213 -28.73 14.83 3.13
CA HIS A 213 -29.79 14.98 2.13
C HIS A 213 -29.55 16.23 1.27
N SER A 214 -30.08 16.21 0.05
CA SER A 214 -30.05 17.36 -0.85
C SER A 214 -31.41 18.01 -0.93
N SER A 215 -31.50 19.33 -1.09
CA SER A 215 -32.75 20.00 -1.48
C SER A 215 -33.10 19.78 -2.96
N GLN A 216 -32.15 19.31 -3.78
CA GLN A 216 -32.29 19.05 -5.22
C GLN A 216 -32.32 17.55 -5.51
N THR A 217 -33.36 16.84 -5.04
CA THR A 217 -33.49 15.39 -5.25
C THR A 217 -33.93 15.03 -6.68
N PRO A 218 -33.50 13.89 -7.25
CA PRO A 218 -32.67 12.86 -6.62
C PRO A 218 -31.16 13.14 -6.67
N VAL A 219 -30.45 12.84 -5.57
CA VAL A 219 -28.98 12.87 -5.51
C VAL A 219 -28.45 11.51 -5.11
N THR A 220 -27.54 10.95 -5.92
CA THR A 220 -26.81 9.73 -5.60
C THR A 220 -25.43 10.07 -5.08
N TRP A 221 -25.07 9.50 -3.95
CA TRP A 221 -23.73 9.51 -3.38
C TRP A 221 -23.02 8.21 -3.71
N PHE A 222 -21.70 8.28 -3.91
CA PHE A 222 -20.84 7.13 -4.15
C PHE A 222 -19.69 7.15 -3.15
N LEU A 223 -19.37 6.01 -2.54
CA LEU A 223 -18.21 5.81 -1.66
C LEU A 223 -17.39 4.64 -2.20
N ALA A 224 -16.09 4.85 -2.39
CA ALA A 224 -15.19 3.83 -2.92
C ALA A 224 -13.79 3.91 -2.27
N LYS A 225 -13.05 2.81 -2.37
CA LYS A 225 -11.62 2.70 -1.99
C LYS A 225 -11.32 3.28 -0.60
N VAL A 226 -12.07 2.86 0.40
CA VAL A 226 -11.82 3.24 1.79
C VAL A 226 -10.62 2.47 2.30
N SER A 227 -9.60 3.18 2.79
CA SER A 227 -8.44 2.55 3.38
C SER A 227 -7.82 3.33 4.53
N ILE A 228 -7.22 2.57 5.45
CA ILE A 228 -6.32 3.10 6.47
C ILE A 228 -5.03 2.29 6.42
N ALA A 229 -3.91 2.99 6.36
CA ALA A 229 -2.58 2.40 6.28
C ALA A 229 -1.68 3.01 7.35
N SER A 230 -0.85 2.18 8.00
CA SER A 230 0.18 2.68 8.92
C SER A 230 1.31 3.33 8.13
N THR A 231 1.72 4.52 8.56
CA THR A 231 2.85 5.27 7.99
C THR A 231 4.10 5.19 8.86
N GLY A 232 4.00 4.64 10.08
CA GLY A 232 5.14 4.38 10.96
C GLY A 232 4.79 4.51 12.44
N ALA A 233 5.80 4.38 13.29
CA ALA A 233 5.70 4.75 14.70
C ALA A 233 5.93 6.26 14.86
N VAL A 234 5.30 6.87 15.87
CA VAL A 234 5.65 8.23 16.31
C VAL A 234 6.40 8.13 17.63
N SER A 235 7.57 8.78 17.68
CA SER A 235 8.34 8.96 18.92
C SER A 235 7.93 10.27 19.58
N ALA A 236 7.91 10.27 20.92
CA ALA A 236 7.87 11.49 21.72
C ALA A 236 9.18 12.28 21.60
#